data_AF-A0A8S9RKC8-F1
#
_entry.id   AF-A0A8S9RKC8-F1
#
_cell.length_a   1.000
_cell.length_b   1.000
_cell.length_c   1.000
_cell.angle_alpha   90.00
_cell.angle_beta   90.00
_cell.angle_gamma   90.00
#
_symmetry.space_group_name_H-M   'P 1'
#
loop_
_entity.id
_entity.type
_entity.pdbx_description
1 polymer ?
#
loop_
_entity_poly.entity_id
_entity_poly.type
_entity_poly.pdbx_seq_one_letter_code
_entity_poly.pdbx_strand_id
1 'polypeptide(L)'
;MGKTTYKRLKGSQSFRQRLLLATLSSTPIIIDEIRADDMIPGLLRHEMSLLRLFETVSDDCVVEVNETGTRLKYKPGIIMGGKNLVHSCALTRSMGYYLEPLLVLGLFGKKPLSIRLKGVTDDPKDLSVDTIRNATLHILKRFGVPSEGLDLKIEARGVAPEGGGEVLCALFTLSALQFCPKETLFYFTFSFRPDPSTGTVILTCVGSGLINLSRKLS
;
A
#
# COMPACT_ATOMS: atom_id res chain seq x y z
N MET A 1 14.34 26.08 6.84
CA MET A 1 13.39 24.95 6.69
C MET A 1 12.50 25.23 5.49
N GLY A 2 12.59 24.43 4.43
CA GLY A 2 11.77 24.62 3.23
C GLY A 2 10.28 24.37 3.52
N LYS A 3 9.40 25.22 2.99
CA LYS A 3 7.95 25.07 3.14
C LYS A 3 7.52 23.78 2.43
N THR A 4 7.04 22.80 3.20
CA THR A 4 6.55 21.53 2.62
C THR A 4 5.29 21.81 1.80
N THR A 5 5.34 21.56 0.49
CA THR A 5 4.20 21.72 -0.42
C THR A 5 3.33 20.47 -0.35
N TYR A 6 2.03 20.65 -0.10
CA TYR A 6 1.04 19.58 -0.06
C TYR A 6 0.19 19.59 -1.33
N LYS A 7 0.01 18.41 -1.95
CA LYS A 7 -0.94 18.24 -3.05
C LYS A 7 -2.35 18.12 -2.49
N ARG A 8 -3.28 18.98 -2.94
CA ARG A 8 -4.68 18.95 -2.50
C ARG A 8 -5.52 18.02 -3.38
N LEU A 9 -6.35 17.22 -2.73
CA LEU A 9 -7.29 16.27 -3.32
C LEU A 9 -8.65 16.42 -2.62
N LYS A 10 -9.71 15.90 -3.24
CA LYS A 10 -11.07 15.96 -2.70
C LYS A 10 -11.74 14.59 -2.70
N GLY A 11 -12.60 14.36 -1.71
CA GLY A 11 -13.44 13.17 -1.59
C GLY A 11 -12.69 11.88 -1.21
N SER A 12 -13.47 10.82 -0.95
CA SER A 12 -12.99 9.52 -0.46
C SER A 12 -12.69 8.49 -1.57
N GLN A 13 -12.95 8.81 -2.83
CA GLN A 13 -12.76 7.87 -3.94
C GLN A 13 -11.28 7.47 -4.09
N SER A 14 -11.01 6.18 -4.28
CA SER A 14 -9.66 5.62 -4.46
C SER A 14 -8.69 5.96 -3.32
N PHE A 15 -9.19 6.02 -2.09
CA PHE A 15 -8.43 6.35 -0.89
C PHE A 15 -7.14 5.52 -0.73
N ARG A 16 -7.24 4.19 -0.90
CA ARG A 16 -6.10 3.25 -0.85
C ARG A 16 -5.00 3.63 -1.85
N GLN A 17 -5.38 3.85 -3.10
CA GLN A 17 -4.46 4.17 -4.19
C GLN A 17 -3.80 5.53 -3.98
N ARG A 18 -4.55 6.53 -3.50
CA ARG A 18 -4.02 7.86 -3.20
C ARG A 18 -2.96 7.81 -2.10
N LEU A 19 -3.21 7.07 -1.02
CA LEU A 19 -2.23 6.89 0.06
C LEU A 19 -1.00 6.12 -0.41
N LEU A 20 -1.20 5.03 -1.15
CA LEU A 20 -0.11 4.22 -1.70
C LEU A 20 0.81 5.07 -2.60
N LEU A 21 0.23 5.78 -3.56
CA LEU A 21 0.98 6.62 -4.50
C LEU A 21 1.65 7.80 -3.79
N ALA A 22 0.99 8.44 -2.82
CA ALA A 22 1.61 9.49 -2.01
C ALA A 22 2.85 8.97 -1.27
N THR A 23 2.78 7.75 -0.74
CA THR A 23 3.90 7.11 -0.03
C THR A 23 5.04 6.77 -0.98
N LEU A 24 4.76 6.11 -2.10
CA LEU A 24 5.77 5.74 -3.08
C LEU A 24 6.45 6.95 -3.73
N SER A 25 5.70 8.02 -3.98
CA SER A 25 6.22 9.26 -4.55
C SER A 25 6.78 10.23 -3.50
N SER A 26 6.75 9.86 -2.21
CA SER A 26 7.13 10.75 -1.09
C SER A 26 6.48 12.14 -1.17
N THR A 27 5.25 12.22 -1.70
CA THR A 27 4.53 13.47 -1.93
C THR A 27 3.47 13.67 -0.83
N PRO A 28 3.59 14.70 0.02
CA PRO A 28 2.58 15.02 1.02
C PRO A 28 1.25 15.42 0.37
N ILE A 29 0.14 14.93 0.92
CA ILE A 29 -1.21 15.21 0.39
C ILE A 29 -2.14 15.75 1.48
N ILE A 30 -3.13 16.52 1.06
CA ILE A 30 -4.30 16.90 1.86
C ILE A 30 -5.53 16.43 1.10
N ILE A 31 -6.41 15.68 1.76
CA ILE A 31 -7.69 15.26 1.21
C ILE A 31 -8.78 15.99 1.99
N ASP A 32 -9.47 16.89 1.31
CA ASP A 32 -10.61 17.63 1.85
C ASP A 32 -11.93 16.97 1.40
N GLU A 33 -13.05 17.36 2.00
CA GLU A 33 -14.42 16.96 1.61
C GLU A 33 -14.64 15.42 1.60
N ILE A 34 -14.04 14.71 2.56
CA ILE A 34 -14.25 13.26 2.72
C ILE A 34 -15.67 13.03 3.27
N ARG A 35 -16.61 12.68 2.37
CA ARG A 35 -18.01 12.41 2.71
C ARG A 35 -18.65 13.56 3.50
N ALA A 36 -18.35 14.80 3.12
CA ALA A 36 -18.82 15.97 3.86
C ALA A 36 -20.35 16.10 3.85
N ASP A 37 -21.00 15.60 2.78
CA ASP A 37 -22.44 15.69 2.58
C ASP A 37 -23.20 14.40 2.99
N ASP A 38 -22.50 13.38 3.49
CA ASP A 38 -23.13 12.12 3.92
C ASP A 38 -23.77 12.28 5.31
N MET A 39 -24.79 11.47 5.60
CA MET A 39 -25.42 11.39 6.93
C MET A 39 -24.41 11.09 8.06
N ILE A 40 -23.37 10.30 7.75
CA ILE A 40 -22.25 10.01 8.64
C ILE A 40 -20.99 10.50 7.95
N PRO A 41 -20.52 11.72 8.26
CA PRO A 41 -19.42 12.32 7.55
C PRO A 41 -18.06 11.72 7.94
N GLY A 42 -17.07 11.92 7.07
CA GLY A 42 -15.66 11.67 7.36
C GLY A 42 -15.13 10.28 7.01
N LEU A 43 -14.00 9.94 7.62
CA LEU A 43 -13.27 8.69 7.41
C LEU A 43 -14.00 7.50 8.06
N LEU A 44 -14.04 6.39 7.33
CA LEU A 44 -14.60 5.13 7.83
C LEU A 44 -13.58 4.39 8.70
N ARG A 45 -14.07 3.45 9.52
CA ARG A 45 -13.23 2.66 10.45
C ARG A 45 -12.08 1.92 9.75
N HIS A 46 -12.33 1.36 8.57
CA HIS A 46 -11.29 0.68 7.78
C HIS A 46 -10.27 1.64 7.15
N GLU A 47 -10.67 2.87 6.83
CA GLU A 47 -9.76 3.91 6.32
C GLU A 47 -8.83 4.40 7.44
N MET A 48 -9.37 4.60 8.65
CA MET A 48 -8.56 4.91 9.84
C MET A 48 -7.62 3.75 10.20
N SER A 49 -8.09 2.51 10.12
CA SER A 49 -7.24 1.32 10.32
C SER A 49 -6.14 1.23 9.26
N LEU A 50 -6.41 1.61 8.01
CA LEU A 50 -5.42 1.64 6.94
C LEU A 50 -4.34 2.70 7.18
N LEU A 51 -4.72 3.90 7.63
CA LEU A 51 -3.75 4.94 7.99
C LEU A 51 -2.78 4.46 9.08
N ARG A 52 -3.31 3.79 10.11
CA ARG A 52 -2.48 3.18 11.17
C ARG A 52 -1.56 2.08 10.65
N LEU A 53 -2.00 1.31 9.65
CA LEU A 53 -1.14 0.33 9.00
C LEU A 53 0.05 1.00 8.30
N PHE A 54 -0.20 2.11 7.59
CA PHE A 54 0.85 2.89 6.93
C PHE A 54 1.84 3.48 7.94
N GLU A 55 1.35 3.99 9.07
CA GLU A 55 2.19 4.43 10.20
C GLU A 55 2.99 3.28 10.82
N THR A 56 2.44 2.07 10.87
CA THR A 56 3.14 0.90 11.45
C THR A 56 4.31 0.43 10.60
N VAL A 57 4.21 0.54 9.27
CA VAL A 57 5.24 0.05 8.33
C VAL A 57 6.22 1.14 7.87
N SER A 58 5.98 2.39 8.26
CA SER A 58 6.77 3.56 7.83
C SER A 58 7.26 4.36 9.03
N ASP A 59 8.44 4.94 8.91
CA ASP A 59 9.02 5.83 9.92
C ASP A 59 8.90 7.29 9.48
N ASP A 60 8.80 8.23 10.43
CA ASP A 60 8.51 9.65 10.19
C ASP A 60 7.21 9.93 9.40
N CYS A 61 6.25 9.01 9.43
CA CYS A 61 4.91 9.21 8.87
C CYS A 61 4.10 10.16 9.78
N VAL A 62 3.43 11.14 9.18
CA VAL A 62 2.55 12.05 9.94
C VAL A 62 1.14 12.04 9.35
N VAL A 63 0.18 11.65 10.19
CA VAL A 63 -1.24 11.60 9.87
C VAL A 63 -1.97 12.57 10.79
N GLU A 64 -2.60 13.59 10.20
CA GLU A 64 -3.43 14.57 10.91
C GLU A 64 -4.84 14.51 10.35
N VAL A 65 -5.83 14.22 11.20
CA VAL A 65 -7.25 14.17 10.85
C VAL A 65 -7.99 15.23 11.66
N ASN A 66 -8.88 15.99 11.04
CA ASN A 66 -9.71 16.96 11.76
C ASN A 66 -10.77 16.26 12.63
N GLU A 67 -11.39 17.02 13.54
CA GLU A 67 -12.38 16.49 14.50
C GLU A 67 -13.54 15.73 13.82
N THR A 68 -14.02 16.23 12.68
CA THR A 68 -15.12 15.61 11.93
C THR A 68 -14.69 14.49 10.99
N GLY A 69 -13.39 14.23 10.86
CA GLY A 69 -12.85 13.23 9.92
C GLY A 69 -13.01 13.56 8.44
N THR A 70 -13.52 14.75 8.09
CA THR A 70 -13.76 15.18 6.69
C THR A 70 -12.50 15.72 6.00
N ARG A 71 -11.41 15.93 6.75
CA ARG A 71 -10.13 16.41 6.26
C ARG A 71 -8.99 15.58 6.80
N LEU A 72 -8.15 15.08 5.90
CA LEU A 72 -6.93 14.34 6.20
C LEU A 72 -5.73 15.10 5.64
N LYS A 73 -4.71 15.31 6.46
CA LYS A 73 -3.38 15.73 6.05
C LYS A 73 -2.41 14.57 6.28
N TYR A 74 -1.82 14.09 5.19
CA TYR A 74 -0.93 12.94 5.17
C TYR A 74 0.44 13.36 4.66
N LYS A 75 1.45 13.24 5.51
CA LYS A 75 2.85 13.38 5.13
C LYS A 75 3.47 11.96 5.15
N PRO A 76 3.81 11.40 3.98
CA PRO A 76 4.39 10.08 3.92
C PRO A 76 5.76 10.04 4.60
N GLY A 77 6.01 8.94 5.30
CA GLY A 77 7.29 8.60 5.89
C GLY A 77 8.17 7.75 4.97
N ILE A 78 9.28 7.26 5.51
CA ILE A 78 10.15 6.28 4.85
C ILE A 78 9.60 4.89 5.12
N ILE A 79 9.40 4.07 4.09
CA ILE A 79 8.95 2.69 4.27
C ILE A 79 10.09 1.87 4.90
N MET A 80 9.91 1.46 6.15
CA MET A 80 10.95 0.73 6.88
C MET A 80 10.81 -0.78 6.71
N GLY A 81 9.57 -1.28 6.64
CA GLY A 81 9.30 -2.70 6.86
C GLY A 81 9.45 -3.06 8.34
N GLY A 82 9.83 -4.31 8.64
CA GLY A 82 9.98 -4.76 10.02
C GLY A 82 9.62 -6.22 10.21
N LYS A 83 9.97 -6.78 11.37
CA LYS A 83 9.62 -8.16 11.75
C LYS A 83 8.67 -8.14 12.95
N ASN A 84 7.84 -9.17 13.07
CA ASN A 84 6.91 -9.37 14.20
C ASN A 84 5.89 -8.23 14.35
N LEU A 85 5.55 -7.56 13.25
CA LEU A 85 4.50 -6.54 13.27
C LEU A 85 3.13 -7.22 13.35
N VAL A 86 2.19 -6.60 14.06
CA VAL A 86 0.82 -7.09 14.16
C VAL A 86 -0.13 -5.93 13.90
N HIS A 87 -1.08 -6.12 12.98
CA HIS A 87 -2.10 -5.12 12.69
C HIS A 87 -3.49 -5.74 12.79
N SER A 88 -4.36 -5.08 13.55
CA SER A 88 -5.77 -5.48 13.68
C SER A 88 -6.61 -4.68 12.68
N CYS A 89 -7.06 -5.37 11.64
CA CYS A 89 -7.89 -4.79 10.58
C CYS A 89 -9.30 -4.51 11.08
N ALA A 90 -9.91 -3.41 10.63
CA ALA A 90 -11.32 -3.16 10.93
C ALA A 90 -12.21 -4.20 10.22
N LEU A 91 -13.18 -4.77 10.94
CA LEU A 91 -14.05 -5.86 10.48
C LEU A 91 -15.06 -5.45 9.38
N THR A 92 -15.14 -4.15 9.04
CA THR A 92 -16.03 -3.63 8.00
C THR A 92 -15.58 -3.96 6.57
N ARG A 93 -14.35 -4.48 6.40
CA ARG A 93 -13.71 -4.84 5.13
C ARG A 93 -12.86 -6.10 5.34
N SER A 94 -12.66 -6.88 4.28
CA SER A 94 -11.73 -8.02 4.35
C SER A 94 -10.26 -7.56 4.48
N MET A 95 -9.39 -8.46 4.93
CA MET A 95 -7.94 -8.24 4.98
C MET A 95 -7.34 -7.94 3.61
N GLY A 96 -8.01 -8.32 2.51
CA GLY A 96 -7.59 -7.98 1.16
C GLY A 96 -7.48 -6.48 0.92
N TYR A 97 -8.37 -5.68 1.53
CA TYR A 97 -8.33 -4.23 1.50
C TYR A 97 -6.99 -3.64 1.95
N TYR A 98 -6.36 -4.30 2.93
CA TYR A 98 -5.09 -3.88 3.53
C TYR A 98 -3.90 -4.54 2.84
N LEU A 99 -4.03 -5.80 2.43
CA LEU A 99 -2.98 -6.55 1.74
C LEU A 99 -2.61 -5.91 0.41
N GLU A 100 -3.57 -5.40 -0.36
CA GLU A 100 -3.32 -4.76 -1.65
C GLU A 100 -2.23 -3.67 -1.60
N PRO A 101 -2.36 -2.58 -0.80
CA PRO A 101 -1.30 -1.59 -0.68
C PRO A 101 -0.07 -2.11 0.06
N LEU A 102 -0.25 -3.00 1.04
CA LEU A 102 0.84 -3.54 1.86
C LEU A 102 1.84 -4.37 1.04
N LEU A 103 1.35 -5.17 0.10
CA LEU A 103 2.19 -5.95 -0.81
C LEU A 103 3.13 -5.05 -1.60
N VAL A 104 2.62 -3.92 -2.11
CA VAL A 104 3.45 -2.98 -2.87
C VAL A 104 4.44 -2.27 -1.95
N LEU A 105 3.99 -1.75 -0.81
CA LEU A 105 4.87 -1.06 0.14
C LEU A 105 6.01 -1.95 0.63
N GLY A 106 5.72 -3.19 0.99
CA GLY A 106 6.72 -4.12 1.53
C GLY A 106 7.87 -4.41 0.56
N LEU A 107 7.63 -4.34 -0.76
CA LEU A 107 8.69 -4.52 -1.77
C LEU A 107 9.69 -3.35 -1.80
N PHE A 108 9.26 -2.14 -1.40
CA PHE A 108 10.07 -0.92 -1.40
C PHE A 108 10.55 -0.49 -0.01
N GLY A 109 10.41 -1.37 0.99
CA GLY A 109 10.93 -1.13 2.33
C GLY A 109 12.46 -1.11 2.40
N LYS A 110 13.02 -0.46 3.44
CA LYS A 110 14.45 -0.57 3.78
C LYS A 110 14.84 -1.95 4.32
N LYS A 111 13.92 -2.61 5.03
CA LYS A 111 14.08 -3.94 5.63
C LYS A 111 12.93 -4.85 5.17
N PRO A 112 13.13 -6.18 5.13
CA PRO A 112 12.04 -7.12 4.88
C PRO A 112 10.84 -6.87 5.81
N LEU A 113 9.65 -7.05 5.27
CA LEU A 113 8.40 -6.92 6.01
C LEU A 113 7.90 -8.31 6.42
N SER A 114 7.62 -8.51 7.69
CA SER A 114 6.90 -9.66 8.23
C SER A 114 5.86 -9.16 9.21
N ILE A 115 4.59 -9.29 8.82
CA ILE A 115 3.45 -8.71 9.50
C ILE A 115 2.28 -9.68 9.55
N ARG A 116 1.63 -9.73 10.71
CA ARG A 116 0.46 -10.54 11.03
C ARG A 116 -0.77 -9.66 11.00
N LEU A 117 -1.66 -9.91 10.04
CA LEU A 117 -2.95 -9.24 9.94
C LEU A 117 -4.02 -10.08 10.63
N LYS A 118 -4.89 -9.42 11.40
CA LYS A 118 -6.04 -10.05 12.06
C LYS A 118 -7.33 -9.41 11.58
N GLY A 119 -8.32 -10.21 11.20
CA GLY A 119 -9.61 -9.71 10.75
C GLY A 119 -10.43 -10.70 9.91
N VAL A 120 -11.25 -10.18 9.00
CA VAL A 120 -12.06 -10.99 8.09
C VAL A 120 -11.22 -11.43 6.89
N THR A 121 -11.19 -12.72 6.57
CA THR A 121 -10.39 -13.26 5.46
C THR A 121 -11.03 -13.09 4.08
N ASP A 122 -12.35 -12.93 4.03
CA ASP A 122 -13.10 -12.89 2.77
C ASP A 122 -14.37 -12.05 2.91
N ASP A 123 -14.69 -11.27 1.88
CA ASP A 123 -15.96 -10.56 1.77
C ASP A 123 -16.36 -10.39 0.29
N PRO A 124 -17.61 -10.01 -0.02
CA PRO A 124 -18.05 -9.84 -1.42
C PRO A 124 -17.50 -8.59 -2.12
N LYS A 125 -16.75 -7.72 -1.43
CA LYS A 125 -16.42 -6.35 -1.91
C LYS A 125 -14.95 -6.20 -2.27
N ASP A 126 -14.07 -6.89 -1.56
CA ASP A 126 -12.62 -6.81 -1.68
C ASP A 126 -12.06 -8.18 -2.10
N LEU A 127 -10.79 -8.21 -2.52
CA LEU A 127 -10.15 -9.47 -2.91
C LEU A 127 -9.99 -10.39 -1.68
N SER A 128 -10.36 -11.66 -1.83
CA SER A 128 -10.11 -12.66 -0.79
C SER A 128 -8.60 -12.85 -0.58
N VAL A 129 -8.21 -13.28 0.63
CA VAL A 129 -6.82 -13.63 0.93
C VAL A 129 -6.28 -14.75 0.02
N ASP A 130 -7.15 -15.65 -0.45
CA ASP A 130 -6.77 -16.71 -1.41
C ASP A 130 -6.49 -16.16 -2.79
N THR A 131 -7.33 -15.25 -3.27
CA THR A 131 -7.14 -14.60 -4.57
C THR A 131 -5.82 -13.85 -4.58
N ILE A 132 -5.50 -13.15 -3.50
CA ILE A 132 -4.20 -12.46 -3.37
C ILE A 132 -3.05 -13.46 -3.38
N ARG A 133 -3.13 -14.53 -2.56
CA ARG A 133 -2.10 -15.57 -2.49
C ARG A 133 -1.84 -16.23 -3.85
N ASN A 134 -2.90 -16.60 -4.56
CA ASN A 134 -2.80 -17.46 -5.74
C ASN A 134 -2.61 -16.65 -7.04
N ALA A 135 -3.26 -15.49 -7.15
CA ALA A 135 -3.18 -14.66 -8.35
C ALA A 135 -2.16 -13.53 -8.20
N THR A 136 -2.32 -12.67 -7.19
CA THR A 136 -1.47 -11.48 -7.04
C THR A 136 0.00 -11.83 -6.84
N LEU A 137 0.31 -12.81 -5.98
CA LEU A 137 1.71 -13.21 -5.77
C LEU A 137 2.32 -13.83 -7.02
N HIS A 138 1.53 -14.58 -7.80
CA HIS A 138 2.00 -15.12 -9.08
C HIS A 138 2.32 -14.01 -10.08
N ILE A 139 1.49 -12.97 -10.13
CA ILE A 139 1.76 -11.81 -10.97
C ILE A 139 3.05 -11.12 -10.51
N LEU A 140 3.26 -10.88 -9.22
CA LEU A 140 4.50 -10.27 -8.72
C LEU A 140 5.75 -11.05 -9.15
N LYS A 141 5.70 -12.39 -9.21
CA LYS A 141 6.82 -13.19 -9.74
C LYS A 141 7.17 -12.82 -11.19
N ARG A 142 6.17 -12.54 -12.03
CA ARG A 142 6.38 -12.08 -13.43
C ARG A 142 7.01 -10.70 -13.52
N PHE A 143 6.82 -9.86 -12.49
CA PHE A 143 7.47 -8.56 -12.33
C PHE A 143 8.90 -8.64 -11.76
N GLY A 144 9.48 -9.84 -11.70
CA GLY A 144 10.87 -10.05 -11.25
C GLY A 144 11.03 -10.13 -9.74
N VAL A 145 9.94 -10.29 -8.98
CA VAL A 145 10.00 -10.51 -7.52
C VAL A 145 10.38 -11.98 -7.25
N PRO A 146 11.51 -12.26 -6.56
CA PRO A 146 11.91 -13.64 -6.26
C PRO A 146 10.87 -14.36 -5.41
N SER A 147 10.57 -15.61 -5.74
CA SER A 147 9.58 -16.41 -5.03
C SER A 147 9.96 -16.72 -3.58
N GLU A 148 11.25 -16.78 -3.28
CA GLU A 148 11.78 -17.06 -1.94
C GLU A 148 11.45 -15.96 -0.91
N GLY A 149 11.00 -14.79 -1.39
CA GLY A 149 10.70 -13.63 -0.57
C GLY A 149 9.26 -13.19 -0.53
N LEU A 150 8.33 -14.01 -1.04
CA LEU A 150 6.94 -13.63 -1.17
C LEU A 150 6.06 -14.74 -0.61
N ASP A 151 5.71 -14.63 0.66
CA ASP A 151 4.88 -15.62 1.35
C ASP A 151 3.66 -14.97 2.01
N LEU A 152 2.53 -15.67 1.90
CA LEU A 152 1.25 -15.29 2.49
C LEU A 152 0.61 -16.54 3.08
N LYS A 153 0.85 -16.75 4.38
CA LYS A 153 0.36 -17.91 5.13
C LYS A 153 -0.93 -17.54 5.84
N ILE A 154 -1.99 -18.27 5.52
CA ILE A 154 -3.29 -18.16 6.21
C ILE A 154 -3.23 -19.10 7.41
N GLU A 155 -3.18 -18.53 8.61
CA GLU A 155 -3.09 -19.30 9.86
C GLU A 155 -4.48 -19.61 10.43
N ALA A 156 -5.41 -18.67 10.32
CA ALA A 156 -6.80 -18.87 10.70
C ALA A 156 -7.74 -18.17 9.70
N ARG A 157 -8.89 -18.78 9.45
CA ARG A 157 -9.97 -18.19 8.66
C ARG A 157 -10.89 -17.38 9.56
N GLY A 158 -11.36 -16.25 9.05
CA GLY A 158 -12.27 -15.37 9.78
C GLY A 158 -13.38 -14.84 8.91
N VAL A 159 -14.60 -14.83 9.43
CA VAL A 159 -15.80 -14.43 8.70
C VAL A 159 -16.50 -13.32 9.48
N ALA A 160 -17.07 -12.35 8.76
CA ALA A 160 -17.89 -11.33 9.38
C ALA A 160 -19.11 -11.95 10.09
N PRO A 161 -19.61 -11.37 11.20
CA PRO A 161 -19.21 -10.08 11.77
C PRO A 161 -18.01 -10.14 12.72
N GLU A 162 -17.71 -11.29 13.32
CA GLU A 162 -16.70 -11.42 14.39
C GLU A 162 -15.24 -11.43 13.88
N GLY A 163 -15.03 -11.78 12.61
CA GLY A 163 -13.69 -11.92 12.04
C GLY A 163 -12.99 -13.15 12.61
N GLY A 164 -11.89 -12.95 13.34
CA GLY A 164 -11.08 -14.03 13.94
C GLY A 164 -10.07 -14.69 12.99
N GLY A 165 -9.93 -14.17 11.78
CA GLY A 165 -8.96 -14.65 10.81
C GLY A 165 -7.58 -14.08 11.07
N GLU A 166 -6.57 -14.82 10.65
CA GLU A 166 -5.17 -14.48 10.87
C GLU A 166 -4.32 -14.87 9.67
N VAL A 167 -3.55 -13.91 9.17
CA VAL A 167 -2.69 -14.07 8.01
C VAL A 167 -1.31 -13.50 8.31
N LEU A 168 -0.28 -14.30 8.09
CA LEU A 168 1.11 -13.88 8.12
C LEU A 168 1.56 -13.55 6.70
N CYS A 169 1.95 -12.29 6.47
CA CYS A 169 2.53 -11.82 5.22
C CYS A 169 4.02 -11.55 5.42
N ALA A 170 4.87 -12.16 4.57
CA ALA A 170 6.31 -11.98 4.56
C ALA A 170 6.79 -11.56 3.17
N LEU A 171 7.51 -10.43 3.10
CA LEU A 171 7.99 -9.78 1.88
C LEU A 171 9.47 -9.42 2.01
N PHE A 172 10.30 -9.85 1.06
CA PHE A 172 11.66 -9.34 0.91
C PHE A 172 11.68 -8.00 0.17
N THR A 173 12.70 -7.21 0.50
CA THR A 173 12.96 -5.91 -0.12
C THR A 173 13.61 -6.08 -1.47
N LEU A 174 13.10 -5.36 -2.46
CA LEU A 174 13.70 -5.32 -3.79
C LEU A 174 14.68 -4.15 -3.92
N SER A 175 15.78 -4.41 -4.63
CA SER A 175 16.72 -3.37 -5.06
C SER A 175 16.14 -2.56 -6.23
N ALA A 176 15.52 -3.26 -7.18
CA ALA A 176 14.81 -2.72 -8.34
C ALA A 176 13.84 -3.79 -8.87
N LEU A 177 12.75 -3.37 -9.52
CA LEU A 177 11.88 -4.27 -10.28
C LEU A 177 12.46 -4.45 -11.69
N GLN A 178 12.68 -5.70 -12.10
CA GLN A 178 13.09 -6.02 -13.47
C GLN A 178 11.88 -6.59 -14.22
N PHE A 179 11.35 -5.80 -15.16
CA PHE A 179 10.14 -6.19 -15.89
C PHE A 179 10.45 -7.08 -17.10
N CYS A 180 9.64 -8.13 -17.27
CA CYS A 180 9.56 -8.90 -18.50
C CYS A 180 8.38 -8.37 -19.34
N PRO A 181 8.58 -7.96 -20.61
CA PRO A 181 7.72 -7.01 -21.31
C PRO A 181 6.44 -7.64 -21.83
N LYS A 182 5.41 -7.78 -20.97
CA LYS A 182 3.96 -7.91 -21.32
C LYS A 182 3.17 -8.23 -20.04
N GLU A 183 2.46 -7.26 -19.46
CA GLU A 183 1.19 -7.44 -18.69
C GLU A 183 0.80 -6.18 -17.90
N THR A 184 -0.51 -5.90 -17.88
CA THR A 184 -1.13 -4.78 -17.15
C THR A 184 -1.38 -5.18 -15.69
N LEU A 185 -0.99 -4.30 -14.76
CA LEU A 185 -1.17 -4.50 -13.32
C LEU A 185 -2.08 -3.40 -12.74
N PHE A 186 -3.09 -3.80 -11.95
CA PHE A 186 -3.89 -2.89 -11.10
C PHE A 186 -4.44 -1.61 -11.76
N TYR A 187 -4.88 -1.65 -13.02
CA TYR A 187 -5.45 -0.50 -13.76
C TYR A 187 -4.46 0.64 -14.10
N PHE A 188 -3.14 0.40 -14.15
CA PHE A 188 -2.15 1.42 -14.54
C PHE A 188 -1.51 1.15 -15.92
N THR A 189 -1.36 2.20 -16.75
CA THR A 189 -0.66 2.17 -18.05
C THR A 189 0.75 2.75 -17.91
N PHE A 190 1.77 2.03 -18.40
CA PHE A 190 3.18 2.41 -18.33
C PHE A 190 3.78 2.67 -19.72
N SER A 191 4.54 3.76 -19.86
CA SER A 191 5.35 4.16 -21.02
C SER A 191 6.83 3.99 -20.69
N PHE A 192 7.63 3.51 -21.64
CA PHE A 192 9.03 3.16 -21.42
C PHE A 192 9.95 3.94 -22.37
N ARG A 193 11.04 4.52 -21.85
CA ARG A 193 12.10 5.12 -22.67
C ARG A 193 13.47 4.65 -22.19
N PRO A 194 14.35 4.11 -23.05
CA PRO A 194 15.71 3.78 -22.66
C PRO A 194 16.51 5.07 -22.39
N ASP A 195 17.28 5.09 -21.29
CA ASP A 195 18.29 6.11 -21.01
C ASP A 195 19.65 5.64 -21.57
N PRO A 196 20.12 6.23 -22.69
CA PRO A 196 21.35 5.80 -23.35
C PRO A 196 22.61 6.11 -22.55
N SER A 197 22.54 6.94 -21.49
CA SER A 197 23.71 7.33 -20.70
C SER A 197 24.03 6.37 -19.55
N THR A 198 23.00 5.75 -18.97
CA THR A 198 23.13 4.87 -17.79
C THR A 198 22.83 3.41 -18.09
N GLY A 199 22.35 3.10 -19.30
CA GLY A 199 21.90 1.75 -19.68
C GLY A 199 20.63 1.32 -18.95
N THR A 200 19.94 2.25 -18.28
CA THR A 200 18.70 1.97 -17.54
C THR A 200 17.47 2.25 -18.40
N VAL A 201 16.36 1.57 -18.12
CA VAL A 201 15.07 1.83 -18.77
C VAL A 201 14.24 2.74 -17.87
N ILE A 202 13.93 3.94 -18.34
CA ILE A 202 13.07 4.89 -17.65
C ILE A 202 11.62 4.39 -17.78
N LEU A 203 11.08 3.92 -16.65
CA LEU A 203 9.67 3.62 -16.49
C LEU A 203 8.91 4.92 -16.25
N THR A 204 8.06 5.32 -17.18
CA THR A 204 7.12 6.42 -17.00
C THR A 204 5.72 5.83 -16.95
N CYS A 205 5.20 5.53 -15.76
CA CYS A 205 3.75 5.42 -15.66
C CYS A 205 3.16 6.73 -16.18
N VAL A 206 2.04 6.69 -16.90
CA VAL A 206 1.28 7.92 -17.18
C VAL A 206 0.82 8.59 -15.85
N GLY A 207 1.21 8.04 -14.68
CA GLY A 207 1.77 8.80 -13.56
C GLY A 207 2.85 8.08 -12.72
N SER A 208 4.06 8.65 -12.67
CA SER A 208 5.13 8.56 -11.62
C SER A 208 6.18 7.43 -11.67
N GLY A 209 7.14 7.44 -12.61
CA GLY A 209 8.34 6.59 -12.57
C GLY A 209 9.01 6.45 -11.18
N LEU A 210 8.81 5.31 -10.53
CA LEU A 210 9.21 5.08 -9.14
C LEU A 210 10.64 4.52 -9.07
N ILE A 211 11.55 5.35 -8.59
CA ILE A 211 12.85 4.94 -8.05
C ILE A 211 12.63 4.61 -6.58
N ASN A 212 13.26 3.55 -6.05
CA ASN A 212 13.19 3.24 -4.62
C ASN A 212 13.94 4.32 -3.82
N LEU A 213 13.24 5.40 -3.44
CA LEU A 213 13.80 6.51 -2.66
C LEU A 213 14.23 6.09 -1.25
N SER A 214 13.71 4.97 -0.75
CA SER A 214 14.06 4.44 0.57
C SER A 214 15.46 3.84 0.59
N ARG A 215 16.10 3.58 -0.56
CA ARG A 215 17.42 2.94 -0.64
C ARG A 215 18.35 3.70 -1.60
N LYS A 216 19.50 4.18 -1.11
CA LYS A 216 20.60 4.63 -1.99
C LYS A 216 21.40 3.41 -2.42
N LEU A 217 21.59 3.22 -3.72
CA LEU A 217 22.58 2.28 -4.24
C LEU A 217 23.96 2.88 -3.97
N SER A 218 24.76 2.20 -3.14
CA SER A 218 26.18 2.48 -2.90
C SER A 218 27.03 1.84 -3.97
#